data_AF-A0A8H6A645-F1
#
_entry.id   AF-A0A8H6A645-F1
#
_cell.length_a   1.000
_cell.length_b   1.000
_cell.length_c   1.000
_cell.angle_alpha   90.00
_cell.angle_beta   90.00
_cell.angle_gamma   90.00
#
_symmetry.space_group_name_H-M   'P 1'
#
loop_
_entity.id
_entity.type
_entity.pdbx_description
1 polymer ?
#
loop_
_entity_poly.entity_id
_entity_poly.type
_entity_poly.pdbx_seq_one_letter_code
_entity_poly.pdbx_strand_id
1 'polypeptide(L)'
;MEVHPYFQQTSFNEWLRARGIHVVQFSPLGNTNDFYRQTGWSKEIAHMMRVIDQPILKEVGQKYGKSPVQVVLAWGIHSGGSVILKSVVDWQIEKNLEAGFELHAEDMSQISDSERKSSLQ
;
A
#
# COMPACT_ATOMS: atom_id res chain seq x y z
N MET A 1 3.05 9.87 7.46
CA MET A 1 4.18 9.69 6.51
C MET A 1 3.73 8.80 5.36
N GLU A 2 4.43 8.82 4.22
CA GLU A 2 4.09 7.99 3.06
C GLU A 2 4.47 6.54 3.35
N VAL A 3 3.51 5.62 3.33
CA VAL A 3 3.80 4.20 3.54
C VAL A 3 2.91 3.40 2.61
N HIS A 4 3.52 2.51 1.85
CA HIS A 4 2.85 1.59 0.93
C HIS A 4 3.81 0.43 0.59
N PRO A 5 3.37 -0.66 -0.07
CA PRO A 5 4.22 -1.82 -0.34
C PRO A 5 5.57 -1.55 -1.02
N TYR A 6 5.70 -0.49 -1.83
CA TYR A 6 6.98 -0.05 -2.41
C TYR A 6 7.85 0.86 -1.53
N PHE A 7 7.31 1.38 -0.44
CA PHE A 7 8.00 2.31 0.45
C PHE A 7 7.52 2.05 1.88
N GLN A 8 8.02 0.98 2.47
CA GLN A 8 7.51 0.43 3.73
C GLN A 8 8.08 1.16 4.93
N GLN A 9 9.27 1.76 4.78
CA GLN A 9 9.96 2.54 5.81
C GLN A 9 10.12 1.78 7.14
N THR A 10 10.41 0.48 7.07
CA THR A 10 10.38 -0.46 8.21
C THR A 10 11.18 0.05 9.41
N SER A 11 12.45 0.41 9.21
CA SER A 11 13.34 0.87 10.31
C SER A 11 12.87 2.18 10.95
N PHE A 12 12.33 3.11 10.15
CA PHE A 12 11.83 4.38 10.68
C PHE A 12 10.49 4.20 11.42
N ASN A 13 9.61 3.36 10.89
CA ASN A 13 8.37 2.98 11.57
C ASN A 13 8.64 2.27 12.91
N GLU A 14 9.63 1.38 12.97
CA GLU A 14 10.10 0.76 14.23
C GLU A 14 10.62 1.79 15.21
N TRP A 15 11.44 2.74 14.74
CA TRP A 15 11.99 3.82 15.57
C TRP A 15 10.92 4.74 16.16
N LEU A 16 9.87 5.04 15.38
CA LEU A 16 8.70 5.83 15.81
C LEU A 16 7.88 5.06 16.85
N ARG A 17 7.58 3.77 16.59
CA ARG A 17 6.84 2.92 17.53
C ARG A 17 7.57 2.75 18.86
N ALA A 18 8.89 2.59 18.84
CA ALA A 18 9.71 2.52 20.06
C ALA A 18 9.63 3.79 20.92
N ARG A 19 9.14 4.90 20.36
CA ARG A 19 8.92 6.19 21.05
C ARG A 19 7.46 6.45 21.39
N GLY A 20 6.57 5.48 21.19
CA GLY A 20 5.14 5.64 21.38
C GLY A 20 4.48 6.57 20.35
N ILE A 21 5.14 6.81 19.21
CA ILE A 21 4.59 7.64 18.13
C ILE A 21 3.81 6.75 17.17
N HIS A 22 2.49 6.96 17.12
CA HIS A 22 1.61 6.25 16.21
C HIS A 22 1.75 6.75 14.76
N VAL A 23 1.86 5.83 13.82
CA VAL A 23 2.05 6.16 12.40
C VAL A 23 0.69 6.25 11.70
N VAL A 24 0.42 7.41 11.10
CA VAL A 24 -0.65 7.60 10.12
C VAL A 24 -0.06 7.63 8.71
N GLN A 25 -0.49 6.69 7.88
CA GLN A 25 0.04 6.40 6.56
C GLN A 25 -0.77 7.17 5.50
N PHE A 26 -0.13 8.12 4.82
CA PHE A 26 -0.70 8.81 3.68
C PHE A 26 -0.23 8.17 2.36
N SER A 27 -0.94 8.44 1.27
CA SER A 27 -0.68 7.85 -0.05
C SER A 27 -0.52 6.32 -0.05
N PRO A 28 -1.41 5.55 0.60
CA PRO A 28 -1.22 4.12 0.79
C PRO A 28 -1.17 3.29 -0.51
N LEU A 29 -1.58 3.87 -1.64
CA LEU A 29 -1.56 3.22 -2.96
C LEU A 29 -0.40 3.68 -3.87
N GLY A 30 0.55 4.46 -3.35
CA GLY A 30 1.73 4.92 -4.11
C GLY A 30 1.39 5.86 -5.27
N ASN A 31 0.52 6.84 -5.02
CA ASN A 31 0.00 7.83 -5.98
C ASN A 31 -0.58 7.24 -7.29
N THR A 32 -1.90 7.16 -7.37
CA THR A 32 -2.61 6.63 -8.55
C THR A 32 -3.05 7.72 -9.54
N ASN A 33 -2.60 8.96 -9.40
CA ASN A 33 -3.02 10.07 -10.26
C ASN A 33 -2.20 10.11 -11.56
N ASP A 34 -2.89 9.88 -12.68
CA ASP A 34 -2.30 9.83 -14.02
C ASP A 34 -1.64 11.15 -14.45
N PHE A 35 -2.07 12.30 -13.91
CA PHE A 35 -1.45 13.59 -14.20
C PHE A 35 0.06 13.58 -13.91
N TYR A 36 0.45 13.14 -12.71
CA TYR A 36 1.87 13.07 -12.32
C TYR A 36 2.66 12.03 -13.13
N ARG A 37 1.97 11.04 -13.71
CA ARG A 37 2.58 10.05 -14.60
C ARG A 37 2.82 10.58 -16.01
N GLN A 38 2.07 11.59 -16.44
CA GLN A 38 2.10 12.13 -17.79
C GLN A 38 2.93 13.43 -17.92
N THR A 39 2.96 14.29 -16.89
CA THR A 39 3.54 15.65 -16.98
C THR A 39 4.93 15.79 -16.35
N GLY A 40 5.75 14.73 -16.40
CA GLY A 40 6.78 14.40 -15.41
C GLY A 40 7.91 15.41 -15.10
N TRP A 41 8.26 15.45 -13.81
CA TRP A 41 9.60 15.77 -13.28
C TRP A 41 10.44 14.53 -12.95
N SER A 42 9.83 13.34 -12.92
CA SER A 42 10.49 12.04 -12.71
C SER A 42 10.00 11.08 -13.78
N LYS A 43 10.86 10.74 -14.76
CA LYS A 43 10.47 9.93 -15.91
C LYS A 43 10.49 8.43 -15.61
N GLU A 44 11.39 7.94 -14.75
CA GLU A 44 11.54 6.49 -14.54
C GLU A 44 10.57 5.94 -13.49
N ILE A 45 10.50 6.56 -12.29
CA ILE A 45 9.63 6.12 -11.20
C ILE A 45 8.15 6.26 -11.57
N ALA A 46 7.79 7.30 -12.33
CA ALA A 46 6.42 7.53 -12.75
C ALA A 46 5.89 6.49 -13.76
N HIS A 47 6.76 5.68 -14.37
CA HIS A 47 6.39 4.60 -15.28
C HIS A 47 6.38 3.22 -14.63
N MET A 48 6.75 3.11 -13.35
CA MET A 48 6.63 1.86 -12.59
C MET A 48 5.17 1.38 -12.57
N MET A 49 4.98 0.06 -12.61
CA MET A 49 3.66 -0.55 -12.42
C MET A 49 3.04 -0.01 -11.12
N ARG A 50 1.76 0.40 -11.16
CA ARG A 50 1.08 0.89 -9.95
C ARG A 50 1.07 -0.22 -8.91
N VAL A 51 1.17 0.14 -7.63
CA VAL A 51 1.13 -0.80 -6.50
C VAL A 51 -0.01 -1.81 -6.71
N ILE A 52 -1.24 -1.32 -6.87
CA ILE A 52 -2.46 -2.13 -7.01
C ILE A 52 -2.54 -3.01 -8.27
N ASP A 53 -1.67 -2.80 -9.26
CA ASP A 53 -1.63 -3.63 -10.47
C ASP A 53 -0.70 -4.85 -10.33
N GLN A 54 0.11 -4.89 -9.26
CA GLN A 54 1.06 -5.95 -9.00
C GLN A 54 0.37 -7.33 -8.95
N PRO A 55 0.91 -8.35 -9.66
CA PRO A 55 0.33 -9.69 -9.66
C PRO A 55 0.11 -10.26 -8.26
N ILE A 56 1.07 -10.07 -7.36
CA ILE A 56 0.99 -10.57 -5.99
C ILE A 56 -0.25 -10.03 -5.24
N LEU A 57 -0.61 -8.75 -5.40
CA LEU A 57 -1.78 -8.19 -4.74
C LEU A 57 -3.09 -8.71 -5.33
N LYS A 58 -3.08 -9.07 -6.62
CA LYS A 58 -4.23 -9.71 -7.26
C LYS A 58 -4.40 -11.14 -6.77
N GLU A 59 -3.31 -11.89 -6.67
CA GLU A 59 -3.29 -13.27 -6.15
C GLU A 59 -3.76 -13.32 -4.70
N VAL A 60 -3.20 -12.48 -3.83
CA VAL A 60 -3.65 -12.33 -2.44
C VAL A 60 -5.11 -11.87 -2.40
N GLY A 61 -5.51 -10.90 -3.23
CA GLY A 61 -6.89 -10.46 -3.31
C GLY A 61 -7.87 -11.59 -3.63
N GLN A 62 -7.53 -12.44 -4.61
CA GLN A 62 -8.32 -13.62 -4.97
C GLN A 62 -8.49 -14.59 -3.80
N LYS A 63 -7.40 -14.87 -3.05
CA LYS A 63 -7.41 -15.75 -1.87
C LYS A 63 -8.43 -15.30 -0.82
N TYR A 64 -8.60 -13.99 -0.64
CA TYR A 64 -9.49 -13.40 0.36
C TYR A 64 -10.84 -12.95 -0.19
N GLY A 65 -11.09 -13.06 -1.50
CA GLY A 65 -12.28 -12.47 -2.13
C GLY A 65 -12.30 -10.94 -2.04
N LYS A 66 -11.13 -10.31 -2.04
CA LYS A 66 -10.92 -8.86 -1.86
C LYS A 66 -10.23 -8.25 -3.08
N SER A 67 -10.40 -6.95 -3.26
CA SER A 67 -9.68 -6.19 -4.29
C SER A 67 -8.23 -5.91 -3.91
N PRO A 68 -7.32 -5.69 -4.87
CA PRO A 68 -5.95 -5.27 -4.58
C PRO A 68 -5.85 -4.02 -3.69
N VAL A 69 -6.79 -3.06 -3.86
CA VAL A 69 -6.88 -1.88 -3.01
C VAL A 69 -7.11 -2.27 -1.55
N GLN A 70 -8.10 -3.13 -1.29
CA GLN A 70 -8.40 -3.62 0.05
C GLN A 70 -7.22 -4.39 0.66
N VAL A 71 -6.49 -5.18 -0.14
CA VAL A 71 -5.28 -5.89 0.32
C VAL A 71 -4.19 -4.92 0.78
N VAL A 72 -3.93 -3.85 0.02
CA VAL A 72 -2.93 -2.84 0.42
C VAL A 72 -3.33 -2.12 1.70
N LEU A 73 -4.61 -1.77 1.84
CA LEU A 73 -5.13 -1.14 3.06
C LEU A 73 -5.03 -2.07 4.27
N ALA A 74 -5.41 -3.35 4.12
CA ALA A 74 -5.26 -4.36 5.15
C ALA A 74 -3.79 -4.53 5.56
N TRP A 75 -2.88 -4.64 4.59
CA TRP A 75 -1.45 -4.70 4.84
C TRP A 75 -0.96 -3.50 5.66
N GLY A 76 -1.40 -2.28 5.34
CA GLY A 76 -1.04 -1.08 6.08
C GLY A 76 -1.53 -1.11 7.53
N ILE A 77 -2.75 -1.60 7.76
CA ILE A 77 -3.33 -1.77 9.11
C ILE A 77 -2.52 -2.81 9.90
N HIS A 78 -2.27 -3.99 9.32
CA HIS A 78 -1.49 -5.07 9.95
C HIS A 78 -0.02 -4.72 10.17
N SER A 79 0.52 -3.75 9.42
CA SER A 79 1.86 -3.16 9.63
C SER A 79 1.94 -2.25 10.86
N GLY A 80 0.84 -2.08 11.60
CA GLY A 80 0.76 -1.38 12.87
C GLY A 80 0.54 0.13 12.76
N GLY A 81 -0.02 0.62 11.65
CA GLY A 81 -0.38 2.03 11.48
C GLY A 81 -1.84 2.25 11.10
N SER A 82 -2.30 3.50 11.20
CA SER A 82 -3.59 3.91 10.63
C SER A 82 -3.41 4.29 9.17
N VAL A 83 -4.34 3.89 8.32
CA VAL A 83 -4.27 4.16 6.88
C VAL A 83 -5.30 5.21 6.49
N ILE A 84 -4.87 6.27 5.81
CA ILE A 84 -5.77 7.28 5.26
C ILE A 84 -5.81 7.20 3.73
N LEU A 85 -6.95 6.76 3.20
CA LEU A 85 -7.20 6.70 1.76
C LEU A 85 -8.24 7.74 1.36
N LYS A 86 -7.97 8.45 0.27
CA LYS A 86 -8.90 9.41 -0.33
C LYS A 86 -9.70 8.74 -1.44
N SER A 87 -11.02 8.88 -1.38
CA SER A 87 -11.92 8.68 -2.52
C SER A 87 -13.05 9.71 -2.47
N VAL A 88 -13.66 9.99 -3.62
CA VAL A 88 -14.88 10.79 -3.78
C VAL A 88 -16.01 9.98 -4.41
N VAL A 89 -15.80 8.67 -4.54
CA VAL A 89 -16.70 7.74 -5.24
C VAL A 89 -17.29 6.79 -4.20
N ASP A 90 -18.60 6.83 -3.99
CA ASP A 90 -19.27 6.18 -2.87
C ASP A 90 -18.97 4.67 -2.76
N TRP A 91 -19.12 3.93 -3.87
CA TRP A 91 -18.85 2.48 -3.86
C TRP A 91 -17.39 2.14 -3.53
N GLN A 92 -16.44 3.04 -3.83
CA GLN A 92 -15.05 2.85 -3.43
C GLN A 92 -14.89 3.08 -1.93
N ILE A 93 -15.53 4.11 -1.38
CA ILE A 93 -15.52 4.41 0.05
C ILE A 93 -16.04 3.19 0.83
N GLU A 94 -17.19 2.64 0.42
CA GLU A 94 -17.76 1.42 1.02
C GLU A 94 -16.78 0.25 0.97
N LYS A 95 -16.22 -0.07 -0.21
CA LYS A 95 -15.23 -1.15 -0.34
C LYS A 95 -13.96 -0.91 0.48
N ASN A 96 -13.51 0.33 0.59
CA ASN A 96 -12.31 0.66 1.38
C ASN A 96 -12.53 0.40 2.87
N LEU A 97 -13.75 0.62 3.38
CA LEU A 97 -14.10 0.34 4.78
C LEU A 97 -14.09 -1.16 5.10
N GLU A 98 -14.36 -2.01 4.11
CA GLU A 98 -14.26 -3.47 4.26
C GLU A 98 -12.82 -4.02 4.26
N ALA A 99 -11.81 -3.16 4.23
CA ALA A 99 -10.40 -3.55 4.22
C ALA A 99 -9.86 -3.98 5.60
N GLY A 100 -10.64 -3.87 6.67
CA GLY A 100 -10.26 -4.32 8.02
C GLY A 100 -10.29 -5.83 8.23
N PHE A 101 -10.01 -6.63 7.20
CA PHE A 101 -9.99 -8.10 7.29
C PHE A 101 -8.62 -8.60 7.76
N GLU A 102 -8.57 -9.84 8.24
CA GLU A 102 -7.33 -10.47 8.70
C GLU A 102 -6.49 -10.95 7.51
N LEU A 103 -5.23 -10.53 7.48
CA LEU A 103 -4.26 -10.91 6.44
C LEU A 103 -3.21 -11.81 7.09
N HIS A 104 -2.99 -13.01 6.55
CA HIS A 104 -2.08 -13.96 7.19
C HIS A 104 -0.62 -13.47 7.10
N ALA A 105 0.20 -13.89 8.07
CA ALA A 105 1.62 -13.52 8.13
C ALA A 105 2.39 -13.90 6.86
N GLU A 106 2.03 -15.00 6.21
CA GLU A 106 2.62 -15.43 4.94
C GLU A 106 2.35 -14.42 3.81
N ASP A 107 1.11 -13.94 3.68
CA ASP A 107 0.74 -12.97 2.65
C ASP A 107 1.33 -11.58 2.96
N MET A 108 1.41 -11.21 4.25
CA MET A 108 2.15 -10.02 4.69
C MET A 108 3.61 -10.07 4.21
N SER A 109 4.28 -11.21 4.39
CA SER A 109 5.67 -11.41 3.93
C SER A 109 5.78 -11.31 2.41
N GLN A 110 4.87 -11.94 1.67
CA GLN A 110 4.89 -11.91 0.20
C GLN A 110 4.71 -10.48 -0.35
N ILE A 111 3.83 -9.68 0.26
CA ILE A 111 3.64 -8.27 -0.11
C ILE A 111 4.90 -7.47 0.23
N SER A 112 5.50 -7.70 1.40
CA SER A 112 6.69 -6.99 1.84
C SER A 112 7.93 -7.22 0.96
N ASP A 113 8.04 -8.37 0.30
CA ASP A 113 9.13 -8.60 -0.66
C ASP A 113 9.01 -7.76 -1.95
N SER A 114 7.89 -7.08 -2.16
CA SER A 114 7.68 -6.20 -3.32
C SER A 114 8.57 -4.94 -3.31
N GLU A 115 8.94 -4.42 -2.14
CA GLU A 115 9.86 -3.27 -1.98
C GLU A 115 11.28 -3.58 -2.48
N ARG A 116 11.76 -4.81 -2.27
CA ARG A 116 13.09 -5.24 -2.73
C ARG A 116 13.18 -5.28 -4.25
N LYS A 117 12.10 -5.65 -4.94
CA LYS A 117 12.08 -5.75 -6.40
C LYS A 117 11.99 -4.40 -7.09
N SER A 118 11.34 -3.40 -6.48
CA SER A 118 11.29 -2.04 -7.01
C SER A 118 12.60 -1.26 -6.86
N SER A 119 13.47 -1.66 -5.92
CA SER A 119 14.76 -1.00 -5.66
C SER A 119 15.91 -1.54 -6.54
N LEU A 120 15.61 -2.49 -7.45
CA LEU A 120 16.56 -3.18 -8.31
C LEU A 120 16.36 -2.88 -9.81
N GLN A 121 15.56 -1.87 -10.15
CA GLN A 121 15.39 -1.37 -11.51
C GLN A 121 15.93 0.05 -11.64
#